data_AF-A0A1I2MXM6-F1
#
_entry.id   AF-A0A1I2MXM6-F1
#
_cell.length_a   1.000
_cell.length_b   1.000
_cell.length_c   1.000
_cell.angle_alpha   90.00
_cell.angle_beta   90.00
_cell.angle_gamma   90.00
#
_symmetry.space_group_name_H-M   'P 1'
#
loop_
_entity.id
_entity.type
_entity.pdbx_description
1 polymer ?
#
loop_
_entity_poly.entity_id
_entity_poly.type
_entity_poly.pdbx_seq_one_letter_code
_entity_poly.pdbx_strand_id
1 'polypeptide(L)'
;MTWNGDWVRLAACRGSDEPDRLFVQGAAQHDVKTVCMGCPVRTECLAEALDGRIEWGVWGGMTERERRAVLRRRPTVTSWRQLLETARTEYERAYTTHGPARVRALG
;
A
#
# COMPACT_ATOMS: atom_id res chain seq x y z
N MET A 1 3.49 -15.52 1.54
CA MET A 1 4.85 -15.02 1.24
C MET A 1 5.28 -14.15 2.42
N THR A 2 6.41 -14.47 3.06
CA THR A 2 7.00 -13.65 4.13
C THR A 2 7.47 -12.32 3.57
N TRP A 3 7.28 -11.23 4.32
CA TRP A 3 7.81 -9.91 3.99
C TRP A 3 9.28 -9.96 3.52
N ASN A 4 9.54 -9.56 2.26
CA ASN A 4 10.90 -9.39 1.78
C ASN A 4 11.40 -7.99 2.19
N GLY A 5 12.49 -7.92 2.96
CA GLY A 5 13.11 -6.65 3.33
C GLY A 5 13.57 -5.80 2.15
N ASP A 6 13.67 -6.43 0.97
CA ASP A 6 14.08 -5.81 -0.29
C ASP A 6 12.91 -5.41 -1.19
N TRP A 7 11.71 -5.24 -0.62
CA TRP A 7 10.49 -4.91 -1.36
C TRP A 7 10.64 -3.65 -2.23
N VAL A 8 11.46 -2.68 -1.79
CA VAL A 8 11.75 -1.44 -2.52
C VAL A 8 12.27 -1.75 -3.93
N ARG A 9 13.04 -2.83 -4.11
CA ARG A 9 13.56 -3.21 -5.43
C ARG A 9 12.50 -3.71 -6.40
N LEU A 10 11.33 -4.07 -5.92
CA LEU A 10 10.20 -4.52 -6.74
C LEU A 10 9.16 -3.41 -6.94
N ALA A 11 9.39 -2.21 -6.40
CA ALA A 11 8.47 -1.10 -6.55
C ALA A 11 8.40 -0.60 -8.00
N ALA A 12 7.20 -0.59 -8.57
CA ALA A 12 6.95 -0.14 -9.94
C ALA A 12 7.38 1.32 -10.17
N CYS A 13 7.24 2.18 -9.14
CA CYS A 13 7.64 3.58 -9.23
C CYS A 13 9.16 3.81 -9.18
N ARG A 14 9.96 2.83 -8.76
CA ARG A 14 11.43 2.97 -8.65
C ARG A 14 12.09 3.26 -10.01
N GLY A 15 11.51 2.77 -11.11
CA GLY A 15 12.02 3.02 -12.47
C GLY A 15 11.56 4.33 -13.10
N SER A 16 10.93 5.22 -12.32
CA SER A 16 10.52 6.54 -12.83
C SER A 16 11.73 7.47 -12.79
N ASP A 17 12.08 8.09 -13.91
CA ASP A 17 13.27 8.95 -14.04
C ASP A 17 13.21 10.25 -13.21
N GLU A 18 12.12 10.47 -12.47
CA GLU A 18 11.88 11.67 -11.65
C GLU A 18 11.42 11.27 -10.24
N PRO A 19 12.34 11.16 -9.25
CA PRO A 19 12.02 10.86 -7.85
C PRO A 19 10.97 11.82 -7.25
N ASP A 20 11.01 13.09 -7.68
CA ASP A 20 10.13 14.17 -7.22
C ASP A 20 8.66 13.95 -7.58
N ARG A 21 8.37 13.10 -8.59
CA ARG A 21 6.99 12.75 -8.94
C ARG A 21 6.24 12.09 -7.78
N LEU A 22 6.94 11.43 -6.86
CA LEU A 22 6.30 10.81 -5.70
C LEU A 22 5.89 11.82 -4.60
N PHE A 23 6.39 13.05 -4.69
CA PHE A 23 6.23 14.10 -3.68
C PHE A 23 5.34 15.26 -4.14
N VAL A 24 4.56 15.06 -5.21
CA VAL A 24 3.61 16.05 -5.74
C VAL A 24 2.44 16.33 -4.80
N GLN A 25 1.79 17.48 -4.99
CA GLN A 25 0.63 17.94 -4.22
C GLN A 25 -0.63 18.07 -5.09
N GLY A 26 -1.80 18.13 -4.45
CA GLY A 26 -3.07 18.43 -5.12
C GLY A 26 -3.44 17.39 -6.19
N ALA A 27 -3.95 17.85 -7.33
CA ALA A 27 -4.45 16.98 -8.40
C ALA A 27 -3.37 16.04 -8.99
N ALA A 28 -2.10 16.46 -8.98
CA ALA A 28 -0.99 15.66 -9.49
C ALA A 28 -0.75 14.35 -8.71
N GLN A 29 -1.25 14.26 -7.46
CA GLN A 29 -1.20 13.01 -6.70
C GLN A 29 -2.02 11.88 -7.35
N HIS A 30 -3.00 12.21 -8.20
CA HIS A 30 -3.81 11.21 -8.90
C HIS A 30 -2.97 10.38 -9.88
N ASP A 31 -2.07 11.02 -10.62
CA ASP A 31 -1.22 10.35 -11.60
C ASP A 31 -0.26 9.36 -10.94
N VAL A 32 0.27 9.74 -9.78
CA VAL A 32 1.12 8.87 -8.96
C VAL A 32 0.34 7.67 -8.41
N LYS A 33 -0.90 7.88 -7.96
CA LYS A 33 -1.75 6.78 -7.47
C LYS A 33 -1.97 5.73 -8.56
N THR A 34 -2.08 6.13 -9.83
CA THR A 34 -2.20 5.20 -10.96
C THR A 34 -1.01 4.25 -11.06
N VAL A 35 0.22 4.75 -10.88
CA VAL A 35 1.44 3.91 -10.85
C VAL A 35 1.37 2.87 -9.72
N CYS A 36 0.79 3.25 -8.58
CA CYS A 36 0.65 2.34 -7.45
C CYS A 36 -0.38 1.23 -7.67
N MET A 37 -1.36 1.37 -8.57
CA MET A 37 -2.50 0.43 -8.68
C MET A 37 -2.08 -1.01 -9.01
N GLY A 38 -1.06 -1.18 -9.87
CA GLY A 38 -0.52 -2.49 -10.24
C GLY A 38 0.81 -2.85 -9.55
N CYS A 39 1.26 -2.04 -8.59
CA CYS A 39 2.56 -2.26 -7.95
C CYS A 39 2.53 -3.53 -7.07
N PRO A 40 3.44 -4.51 -7.26
CA PRO A 40 3.40 -5.77 -6.52
C PRO A 40 3.70 -5.62 -5.03
N VAL A 41 4.33 -4.51 -4.63
CA VAL A 41 4.74 -4.23 -3.25
C VAL A 41 3.92 -3.11 -2.60
N ARG A 42 2.68 -2.90 -3.08
CA ARG A 42 1.80 -1.83 -2.57
C ARG A 42 1.51 -1.98 -1.08
N THR A 43 1.34 -3.22 -0.62
CA THR A 43 1.05 -3.56 0.78
C THR A 43 2.23 -3.22 1.68
N GLU A 44 3.44 -3.62 1.29
CA GLU A 44 4.69 -3.33 2.01
C GLU A 44 4.93 -1.83 2.11
N CYS A 45 4.82 -1.14 0.97
CA CYS A 45 4.98 0.30 0.87
C CYS A 45 4.01 1.06 1.78
N LEU A 46 2.73 0.66 1.82
CA LEU A 46 1.74 1.30 2.68
C LEU A 46 2.01 1.04 4.17
N ALA A 47 2.33 -0.20 4.53
CA ALA A 47 2.63 -0.58 5.91
C ALA A 47 3.82 0.22 6.45
N GLU A 48 4.89 0.35 5.67
CA GLU A 48 6.07 1.13 6.07
C GLU A 48 5.73 2.61 6.30
N ALA A 49 4.92 3.20 5.43
CA ALA A 49 4.48 4.59 5.60
C ALA A 49 3.57 4.80 6.81
N LEU A 50 2.72 3.84 7.15
CA LEU A 50 1.82 3.91 8.30
C LEU A 50 2.56 3.67 9.63
N ASP A 51 3.41 2.64 9.69
CA ASP A 51 4.23 2.35 10.86
C ASP A 51 5.22 3.48 11.14
N GLY A 52 5.89 3.99 10.11
CA GLY A 52 6.84 5.11 10.20
C GLY A 52 6.17 6.48 10.29
N ARG A 53 4.84 6.56 10.22
CA ARG A 53 4.06 7.82 10.18
C ARG A 53 4.62 8.84 9.19
N ILE A 54 5.01 8.38 8.00
CA ILE A 54 5.62 9.23 6.98
C ILE A 54 4.63 10.32 6.55
N GLU A 55 5.06 11.57 6.62
CA GLU A 55 4.20 12.75 6.48
C GLU A 55 4.06 13.25 5.03
N TRP A 56 4.84 12.74 4.07
CA TRP A 56 4.88 13.31 2.73
C TRP A 56 4.72 12.24 1.63
N GLY A 57 4.33 12.69 0.45
CA GLY A 57 4.24 11.86 -0.77
C GLY A 57 3.12 10.82 -0.80
N VAL A 58 3.04 10.12 -1.92
CA VAL A 58 2.11 9.00 -2.15
C VAL A 58 2.81 7.68 -1.83
N TRP A 59 2.25 6.90 -0.91
CA TRP A 59 2.79 5.62 -0.45
C TRP A 59 1.72 4.54 -0.55
N GLY A 60 2.03 3.43 -1.21
CA GLY A 60 1.10 2.32 -1.40
C GLY A 60 -0.24 2.74 -2.04
N GLY A 61 -0.23 3.77 -2.88
CA GLY A 61 -1.43 4.34 -3.49
C GLY A 61 -2.26 5.23 -2.58
N MET A 62 -1.72 5.68 -1.45
CA MET A 62 -2.38 6.60 -0.53
C MET A 62 -1.61 7.92 -0.39
N THR A 63 -2.34 9.02 -0.52
CA THR A 63 -1.88 10.36 -0.14
C THR A 63 -1.67 10.45 1.37
N GLU A 64 -0.89 11.44 1.80
CA GLU A 64 -0.72 11.75 3.23
C GLU A 64 -2.07 11.91 3.95
N ARG A 65 -3.00 12.68 3.37
CA ARG A 65 -4.32 12.95 3.96
C ARG A 65 -5.12 11.67 4.20
N GLU A 66 -5.07 10.75 3.24
CA GLU A 66 -5.73 9.44 3.35
C GLU A 66 -5.06 8.57 4.43
N ARG A 67 -3.72 8.55 4.51
CA ARG A 67 -2.98 7.82 5.56
C ARG A 67 -3.30 8.38 6.95
N ARG A 68 -3.32 9.71 7.12
CA ARG A 68 -3.74 10.35 8.38
C ARG A 68 -5.15 9.96 8.78
N ALA A 69 -6.08 9.80 7.83
CA ALA A 69 -7.43 9.33 8.12
C ALA A 69 -7.45 7.87 8.60
N VAL A 70 -6.62 7.00 8.02
CA VAL A 70 -6.46 5.60 8.45
C VAL A 70 -5.93 5.52 9.87
N LEU A 71 -4.86 6.26 10.19
CA LEU A 71 -4.25 6.29 11.52
C LEU A 71 -5.25 6.77 12.59
N ARG A 72 -6.07 7.80 12.29
CA ARG A 72 -7.12 8.26 13.21
C ARG A 72 -8.23 7.25 13.45
N ARG A 73 -8.60 6.47 12.42
CA ARG A 73 -9.67 5.47 12.51
C ARG A 73 -9.25 4.19 13.23
N ARG A 74 -7.94 3.90 13.30
CA ARG A 74 -7.40 2.68 13.91
C ARG A 74 -6.28 3.01 14.92
N PRO A 75 -6.61 3.72 16.02
CA PRO A 75 -5.60 4.18 16.99
C PRO A 75 -4.93 3.04 17.77
N THR A 76 -5.53 1.85 17.81
CA THR A 76 -5.05 0.68 18.55
C THR A 76 -4.09 -0.22 17.76
N VAL A 77 -3.91 0.04 16.46
CA VAL A 77 -3.00 -0.76 15.63
C VAL A 77 -1.56 -0.35 15.93
N THR A 78 -0.78 -1.29 16.45
CA THR A 78 0.64 -1.09 16.82
C THR A 78 1.62 -1.57 15.75
N SER A 79 1.18 -2.44 14.83
CA SER A 79 1.96 -2.87 13.66
C SER A 79 1.06 -2.99 12.43
N TRP A 80 1.17 -2.01 11.53
CA TRP A 80 0.50 -2.01 10.23
C TRP A 80 1.08 -3.07 9.31
N ARG A 81 2.39 -3.32 9.40
CA ARG A 81 3.03 -4.48 8.78
C ARG A 81 2.29 -5.78 9.08
N GLN A 82 2.14 -6.14 10.36
CA GLN A 82 1.51 -7.39 10.74
C GLN A 82 0.04 -7.44 10.30
N LEU A 83 -0.70 -6.34 10.49
CA LEU A 83 -2.11 -6.25 10.13
C LEU A 83 -2.30 -6.46 8.62
N LEU A 84 -1.54 -5.75 7.79
CA LEU A 84 -1.69 -5.78 6.34
C LEU A 84 -1.13 -7.07 5.73
N GLU A 85 -0.07 -7.66 6.28
CA GLU A 85 0.44 -8.98 5.86
C GLU A 85 -0.56 -10.10 6.15
N THR A 86 -1.22 -10.04 7.32
CA THR A 86 -2.29 -10.99 7.68
C THR A 86 -3.46 -10.87 6.70
N ALA A 87 -3.96 -9.65 6.48
CA ALA A 87 -5.07 -9.41 5.55
C ALA A 87 -4.74 -9.87 4.11
N ARG A 88 -3.50 -9.63 3.63
CA ARG A 88 -3.05 -10.13 2.32
C ARG A 88 -3.06 -11.65 2.27
N THR A 89 -2.51 -12.31 3.29
CA THR A 89 -2.41 -13.77 3.33
C THR A 89 -3.80 -14.42 3.35
N GLU A 90 -4.73 -13.85 4.12
CA GLU A 90 -6.13 -14.29 4.16
C GLU A 90 -6.80 -14.14 2.79
N TYR A 91 -6.59 -13.00 2.11
CA TYR A 91 -7.08 -12.77 0.76
C TYR A 91 -6.51 -13.78 -0.25
N GLU A 92 -5.20 -14.01 -0.26
CA GLU A 92 -4.53 -14.95 -1.15
C GLU A 92 -5.04 -16.39 -0.94
N ARG A 93 -5.23 -16.80 0.32
CA ARG A 93 -5.83 -18.09 0.67
C ARG A 93 -7.27 -18.18 0.17
N ALA A 94 -8.09 -17.16 0.45
CA ALA A 94 -9.48 -17.13 0.01
C ALA A 94 -9.59 -17.18 -1.52
N TYR A 95 -8.72 -16.46 -2.23
CA TYR A 95 -8.63 -16.44 -3.69
C TYR A 95 -8.25 -17.81 -4.26
N THR A 96 -7.26 -18.47 -3.66
CA THR A 96 -6.84 -19.81 -4.08
C THR A 96 -7.93 -20.86 -3.85
N THR A 97 -8.65 -20.77 -2.72
CA THR A 97 -9.71 -21.75 -2.36
C THR A 97 -11.01 -21.53 -3.12
N HIS A 98 -11.44 -20.29 -3.36
CA HIS A 98 -12.78 -19.97 -3.88
C HIS A 98 -12.79 -19.36 -5.29
N GLY A 99 -11.62 -19.04 -5.85
CA GLY A 99 -11.49 -18.36 -7.12
C GLY A 99 -11.86 -16.86 -7.09
N PRO A 100 -11.48 -16.09 -8.13
CA PRO A 100 -11.64 -14.64 -8.20
C PRO A 100 -13.08 -14.14 -8.06
N ALA A 101 -14.03 -14.87 -8.67
CA ALA A 101 -15.43 -14.46 -8.74
C ALA A 101 -16.11 -14.42 -7.36
N ARG A 102 -15.69 -15.29 -6.42
CA ARG A 102 -16.29 -15.39 -5.08
C ARG A 102 -15.68 -14.41 -4.08
N VAL A 103 -14.37 -14.13 -4.17
CA VAL A 103 -13.70 -13.18 -3.25
C VAL A 103 -14.22 -11.74 -3.44
N ARG A 104 -14.53 -11.32 -4.66
CA ARG A 104 -15.10 -9.98 -4.96
C ARG A 104 -16.48 -9.74 -4.35
N ALA A 105 -17.23 -10.78 -3.99
CA ALA A 105 -18.56 -10.65 -3.41
C ALA A 105 -18.56 -10.49 -1.88
N LEU A 106 -17.38 -10.57 -1.23
CA LEU A 106 -17.21 -10.54 0.23
C LEU A 106 -16.51 -9.29 0.76
N GLY A 107 -16.07 -8.38 -0.11
CA GLY A 107 -15.25 -7.20 0.23
C GLY A 107 -15.93 -5.88 -0.08
#